data_AF-A0A0F2SCX6-F1
#
_entry.id   AF-A0A0F2SCX6-F1
#
_cell.length_a   1.000
_cell.length_b   1.000
_cell.length_c   1.000
_cell.angle_alpha   90.00
_cell.angle_beta   90.00
_cell.angle_gamma   90.00
#
_symmetry.space_group_name_H-M   'P 1'
#
loop_
_entity.id
_entity.type
_entity.pdbx_description
1 polymer ?
#
loop_
_entity_poly.entity_id
_entity_poly.type
_entity_poly.pdbx_seq_one_letter_code
_entity_poly.pdbx_strand_id
1 'polypeptide(L)'
;MKVPLTEKVRPSLERSAILLALTETREEEEKLKKSFVESFNLRCGVTEIGGTVANLQHTGKLTNSVMATAFNTGVIPKEDRKIHALIHATLEASNSIFIHTNSNASFALKVGLVTDSEWLAVAIYGRSSLHPLLEHARVGLGVMHL
;
A
#
# COMPACT_ATOMS: atom_id res chain seq x y z
N MET A 1 -14.43 8.40 34.51
CA MET A 1 -13.34 9.30 34.08
C MET A 1 -13.44 9.42 32.56
N LYS A 2 -13.97 10.54 32.03
CA LYS A 2 -14.09 10.75 30.58
C LYS A 2 -12.72 11.20 30.07
N VAL A 3 -12.12 10.42 29.18
CA VAL A 3 -10.89 10.81 28.48
C VAL A 3 -11.23 12.01 27.58
N PRO A 4 -10.48 13.12 27.60
CA PRO A 4 -10.73 14.26 26.74
C PRO A 4 -10.48 13.87 25.27
N LEU A 5 -11.39 14.26 24.38
CA LEU A 5 -11.35 13.99 22.92
C LEU A 5 -10.42 14.94 22.14
N THR A 6 -9.27 15.37 22.70
CA THR A 6 -8.54 16.53 22.15
C THR A 6 -7.04 16.37 21.94
N GLU A 7 -6.57 15.18 21.56
CA GLU A 7 -5.31 15.05 20.80
C GLU A 7 -5.54 14.07 19.64
N LYS A 8 -5.25 14.51 18.40
CA LYS A 8 -5.21 13.61 17.25
C LYS A 8 -4.07 12.61 17.49
N VAL A 9 -4.40 11.42 17.98
CA VAL A 9 -3.43 10.34 18.17
C VAL A 9 -2.82 10.00 16.81
N ARG A 10 -1.49 10.05 16.71
CA ARG A 10 -0.75 9.67 15.50
C ARG A 10 -1.08 8.22 15.15
N PRO A 11 -1.67 7.93 13.97
CA PRO A 11 -1.89 6.56 13.56
C PRO A 11 -0.56 5.86 13.30
N SER A 12 -0.52 4.55 13.52
CA SER A 12 0.63 3.74 13.14
C SER A 12 0.82 3.74 11.62
N LEU A 13 2.03 3.43 11.13
CA LEU A 13 2.31 3.43 9.69
C LEU A 13 1.45 2.42 8.93
N GLU A 14 1.20 1.26 9.53
CA GLU A 14 0.36 0.18 9.02
C GLU A 14 -1.08 0.65 8.81
N ARG A 15 -1.65 1.24 9.86
CA ARG A 15 -3.02 1.80 9.79
C ARG A 15 -3.10 2.90 8.74
N SER A 16 -2.08 3.73 8.66
CA SER A 16 -2.03 4.83 7.69
C SER A 16 -1.97 4.32 6.25
N ALA A 17 -1.13 3.31 5.98
CA ALA A 17 -1.03 2.68 4.67
C ALA A 17 -2.32 1.97 4.27
N ILE A 18 -2.95 1.25 5.21
CA ILE A 18 -4.25 0.59 4.98
C ILE A 18 -5.33 1.64 4.69
N LEU A 19 -5.40 2.73 5.47
CA LEU A 19 -6.38 3.80 5.23
C LEU A 19 -6.21 4.41 3.83
N LEU A 20 -4.98 4.65 3.37
CA LEU A 20 -4.73 5.11 2.01
C LEU A 20 -5.19 4.10 0.96
N ALA A 21 -4.91 2.81 1.15
CA ALA A 21 -5.32 1.75 0.24
C ALA A 21 -6.85 1.56 0.18
N LEU A 22 -7.57 1.97 1.24
CA LEU A 22 -9.03 1.90 1.33
C LEU A 22 -9.75 3.13 0.77
N THR A 23 -9.05 4.22 0.45
CA THR A 23 -9.70 5.42 -0.10
C THR A 23 -10.34 5.14 -1.46
N GLU A 24 -11.57 5.61 -1.64
CA GLU A 24 -12.36 5.33 -2.86
C GLU A 24 -12.24 6.44 -3.89
N THR A 25 -11.97 7.67 -3.45
CA THR A 25 -11.88 8.84 -4.33
C THR A 25 -10.54 9.51 -4.23
N ARG A 26 -10.12 10.16 -5.32
CA ARG A 26 -8.89 10.96 -5.35
C ARG A 26 -8.94 12.12 -4.35
N GLU A 27 -10.11 12.73 -4.15
CA GLU A 27 -10.29 13.83 -3.19
C GLU A 27 -10.05 13.36 -1.74
N GLU A 28 -10.65 12.24 -1.35
CA GLU A 28 -10.44 11.63 -0.04
C GLU A 28 -8.96 11.28 0.18
N GLU A 29 -8.33 10.67 -0.82
CA GLU A 29 -6.93 10.30 -0.78
C GLU A 29 -6.02 11.51 -0.58
N GLU A 30 -6.22 12.60 -1.35
CA GLU A 30 -5.42 13.82 -1.21
C GLU A 30 -5.63 14.48 0.16
N LYS A 31 -6.87 14.51 0.66
CA LYS A 31 -7.17 15.04 2.00
C LYS A 31 -6.47 14.24 3.09
N LEU A 32 -6.47 12.91 2.97
CA LEU A 32 -5.80 12.03 3.93
C LEU A 32 -4.28 12.19 3.89
N LYS A 33 -3.68 12.21 2.69
CA LYS A 33 -2.24 12.46 2.51
C LYS A 33 -1.81 13.80 3.09
N LYS A 34 -2.56 14.88 2.83
CA LYS A 34 -2.30 16.20 3.42
C LYS A 34 -2.33 16.15 4.94
N SER A 35 -3.35 15.52 5.55
CA SER A 35 -3.41 15.38 7.00
C SER A 35 -2.22 14.59 7.56
N PHE A 36 -1.74 13.56 6.87
CA PHE A 36 -0.59 12.77 7.30
C PHE A 36 0.72 13.55 7.24
N VAL A 37 0.92 14.34 6.18
CA VAL A 37 2.09 15.23 6.06
C VAL A 37 2.04 16.33 7.13
N GLU A 38 0.94 17.08 7.20
CA GLU A 38 0.82 18.28 8.05
C GLU A 38 0.77 17.95 9.55
N SER A 39 0.09 16.86 9.94
CA SER A 39 -0.09 16.54 11.36
C SER A 39 1.00 15.63 11.92
N PHE A 40 1.65 14.81 11.08
CA PHE A 40 2.50 13.71 11.55
C PHE A 40 3.83 13.58 10.81
N ASN A 41 4.14 14.47 9.85
CA ASN A 41 5.35 14.43 9.02
C ASN A 41 5.55 13.07 8.31
N LEU A 42 4.46 12.44 7.88
CA LEU A 42 4.50 11.17 7.16
C LEU A 42 4.51 11.42 5.65
N ARG A 43 5.41 10.75 4.94
CA ARG A 43 5.44 10.76 3.47
C ARG A 43 4.60 9.62 2.94
N CYS A 44 3.78 9.93 1.93
CA CYS A 44 2.73 9.03 1.46
C CYS A 44 2.74 8.89 -0.06
N GLY A 45 2.41 7.71 -0.56
CA GLY A 45 2.26 7.44 -1.98
C GLY A 45 1.12 6.44 -2.22
N VAL A 46 0.44 6.58 -3.35
CA VAL A 46 -0.66 5.68 -3.71
C VAL A 46 -0.59 5.32 -5.20
N THR A 47 -0.84 4.06 -5.53
CA THR A 47 -0.96 3.58 -6.91
C THR A 47 -2.09 2.57 -7.04
N GLU A 48 -2.67 2.49 -8.22
CA GLU A 48 -3.70 1.52 -8.56
C GLU A 48 -3.21 0.65 -9.70
N ILE A 49 -3.47 -0.65 -9.62
CA ILE A 49 -2.96 -1.61 -10.57
C ILE A 49 -3.96 -2.75 -10.79
N GLY A 50 -4.19 -3.04 -12.07
CA GLY A 50 -4.99 -4.17 -12.53
C GLY A 50 -4.17 -5.18 -13.32
N GLY A 51 -4.60 -6.43 -13.29
CA GLY A 51 -4.00 -7.50 -14.09
C GLY A 51 -4.30 -8.89 -13.56
N THR A 52 -3.89 -9.91 -14.31
CA THR A 52 -3.96 -11.30 -13.88
C THR A 52 -2.79 -11.65 -12.95
N VAL A 53 -2.89 -12.76 -12.19
CA VAL A 53 -1.78 -13.29 -11.37
C VAL A 53 -0.48 -13.35 -12.18
N ALA A 54 -0.53 -13.96 -13.37
CA ALA A 54 0.64 -14.11 -14.23
C ALA A 54 1.24 -12.76 -14.64
N ASN A 55 0.40 -11.74 -14.86
CA ASN A 55 0.87 -10.40 -15.20
C ASN A 55 1.43 -9.65 -13.98
N LEU A 56 0.78 -9.73 -12.81
CA LEU A 56 1.15 -8.93 -11.64
C LEU A 56 2.34 -9.51 -10.87
N GLN A 57 2.31 -10.82 -10.60
CA GLN A 57 3.28 -11.50 -9.75
C GLN A 57 4.53 -11.89 -10.54
N HIS A 58 4.37 -12.59 -11.67
CA HIS A 58 5.51 -13.22 -12.36
C HIS A 58 6.34 -12.24 -13.19
N THR A 59 5.75 -11.16 -13.71
CA THR A 59 6.49 -10.16 -14.50
C THR A 59 7.13 -9.06 -13.64
N GLY A 60 6.82 -9.02 -12.34
CA GLY A 60 7.21 -7.93 -11.46
C GLY A 60 6.44 -6.62 -11.67
N LYS A 61 5.37 -6.61 -12.47
CA LYS A 61 4.56 -5.40 -12.73
C LYS A 61 4.06 -4.74 -11.44
N LEU A 62 3.61 -5.52 -10.46
CA LEU A 62 3.18 -4.99 -9.16
C LEU A 62 4.34 -4.25 -8.47
N THR A 63 5.48 -4.93 -8.29
CA THR A 63 6.67 -4.36 -7.64
C THR A 63 7.18 -3.12 -8.37
N ASN A 64 7.22 -3.14 -9.71
CA ASN A 64 7.66 -2.00 -10.51
C ASN A 64 6.72 -0.79 -10.37
N SER A 65 5.40 -1.01 -10.31
CA SER A 65 4.43 0.08 -10.07
C SER A 65 4.64 0.69 -8.68
N VAL A 66 4.85 -0.15 -7.66
CA VAL A 66 5.13 0.33 -6.29
C VAL A 66 6.42 1.12 -6.22
N MET A 67 7.51 0.64 -6.82
CA MET A 67 8.79 1.36 -6.90
C MET A 67 8.66 2.70 -7.62
N ALA A 68 8.02 2.72 -8.79
CA ALA A 68 7.81 3.95 -9.55
C ALA A 68 7.05 4.99 -8.72
N THR A 69 5.98 4.58 -8.04
CA THR A 69 5.20 5.47 -7.18
C THR A 69 6.01 5.96 -5.99
N ALA A 70 6.76 5.07 -5.32
CA ALA A 70 7.57 5.46 -4.16
C ALA A 70 8.61 6.54 -4.52
N PHE A 71 9.22 6.44 -5.70
CA PHE A 71 10.17 7.45 -6.18
C PHE A 71 9.50 8.73 -6.65
N ASN A 72 8.41 8.62 -7.42
CA ASN A 72 7.73 9.79 -8.00
C ASN A 72 7.04 10.64 -6.93
N THR A 73 6.62 10.02 -5.82
CA THR A 73 5.99 10.71 -4.68
C THR A 73 6.99 11.11 -3.58
N GLY A 74 8.25 10.71 -3.70
CA GLY A 74 9.29 11.01 -2.71
C GLY A 74 9.11 10.26 -1.38
N VAL A 75 8.32 9.17 -1.35
CA VAL A 75 8.18 8.30 -0.17
C VAL A 75 9.55 7.80 0.26
N ILE A 76 10.36 7.27 -0.67
CA ILE A 76 11.75 6.91 -0.42
C ILE A 76 12.71 7.53 -1.44
N PRO A 77 13.97 7.81 -1.08
CA PRO A 77 15.00 8.15 -2.06
C PRO A 77 15.45 6.92 -2.87
N LYS A 78 16.12 7.16 -3.99
CA LYS A 78 16.71 6.11 -4.84
C LYS A 78 18.06 5.66 -4.29
N GLU A 79 18.03 5.01 -3.13
CA GLU A 79 19.20 4.46 -2.43
C GLU A 79 19.05 2.96 -2.24
N ASP A 80 20.10 2.17 -2.48
CA ASP A 80 20.06 0.70 -2.51
C ASP A 80 19.40 0.09 -1.26
N ARG A 81 19.74 0.61 -0.06
CA ARG A 81 19.16 0.13 1.20
C ARG A 81 17.66 0.39 1.29
N LYS A 82 17.21 1.57 0.87
CA LYS A 82 15.79 1.97 0.89
C LYS A 82 14.99 1.20 -0.16
N ILE A 83 15.60 0.94 -1.32
CA ILE A 83 15.03 0.11 -2.39
C ILE A 83 14.85 -1.33 -1.90
N HIS A 84 15.86 -1.91 -1.26
CA HIS A 84 15.78 -3.24 -0.67
C HIS A 84 14.61 -3.35 0.34
N ALA A 85 14.51 -2.40 1.26
CA ALA A 85 13.41 -2.36 2.23
C ALA A 85 12.02 -2.25 1.56
N LEU A 86 11.87 -1.40 0.54
CA LEU A 86 10.63 -1.27 -0.23
C LEU A 86 10.25 -2.58 -0.94
N ILE A 87 11.21 -3.25 -1.57
CA ILE A 87 10.97 -4.52 -2.26
C ILE A 87 10.50 -5.58 -1.26
N HIS A 88 11.15 -5.69 -0.09
CA HIS A 88 10.76 -6.67 0.92
C HIS A 88 9.37 -6.38 1.52
N ALA A 89 9.06 -5.13 1.86
CA ALA A 89 7.73 -4.76 2.34
C ALA A 89 6.65 -5.03 1.28
N THR A 90 6.96 -4.76 0.01
CA THR A 90 6.04 -5.04 -1.10
C THR A 90 5.83 -6.55 -1.29
N LEU A 91 6.89 -7.35 -1.21
CA LEU A 91 6.80 -8.80 -1.35
C LEU A 91 5.95 -9.41 -0.23
N GLU A 92 6.17 -8.98 1.02
CA GLU A 92 5.39 -9.40 2.17
C GLU A 92 3.90 -9.06 2.01
N ALA A 93 3.59 -7.82 1.62
CA ALA A 93 2.22 -7.43 1.31
C ALA A 93 1.62 -8.28 0.18
N SER A 94 2.40 -8.54 -0.89
CA SER A 94 1.95 -9.29 -2.05
C SER A 94 1.66 -10.78 -1.75
N ASN A 95 2.41 -11.38 -0.81
CA ASN A 95 2.20 -12.78 -0.42
C ASN A 95 0.81 -12.99 0.18
N SER A 96 0.26 -11.97 0.83
CA SER A 96 -1.11 -11.99 1.38
C SER A 96 -2.20 -11.74 0.31
N ILE A 97 -1.83 -11.16 -0.82
CA ILE A 97 -2.75 -10.90 -1.95
C ILE A 97 -2.88 -12.14 -2.83
N PHE A 98 -1.77 -12.80 -3.13
CA PHE A 98 -1.71 -13.94 -4.05
C PHE A 98 -1.85 -15.30 -3.34
N ILE A 99 -2.70 -15.39 -2.31
CA ILE A 99 -2.97 -16.65 -1.60
C ILE A 99 -3.93 -17.53 -2.44
N HIS A 100 -3.59 -18.82 -2.57
CA HIS A 100 -4.38 -19.84 -3.29
C HIS A 100 -4.62 -19.52 -4.78
N THR A 101 -3.62 -18.96 -5.47
CA THR A 101 -3.69 -18.57 -6.89
C THR A 101 -3.44 -19.73 -7.87
N ASN A 102 -3.88 -20.96 -7.53
CA ASN A 102 -3.82 -22.11 -8.45
C ASN A 102 -4.56 -21.87 -9.79
N SER A 103 -5.29 -20.77 -9.87
CA SER A 103 -5.98 -20.23 -11.03
C SER A 103 -5.51 -18.79 -11.31
N ASN A 104 -5.33 -18.44 -12.59
CA ASN A 104 -4.87 -17.12 -13.04
C ASN A 104 -5.95 -16.02 -12.92
N ALA A 105 -6.38 -15.72 -11.69
CA ALA A 105 -7.42 -14.74 -11.40
C ALA A 105 -7.02 -13.32 -11.81
N SER A 106 -8.02 -12.50 -12.12
CA SER A 106 -7.87 -11.06 -12.36
C SER A 106 -7.96 -10.29 -11.05
N PHE A 107 -7.19 -9.22 -10.94
CA PHE A 107 -7.14 -8.35 -9.77
C PHE A 107 -7.33 -6.88 -10.16
N ALA A 108 -7.97 -6.14 -9.28
CA ALA A 108 -7.97 -4.69 -9.23
C ALA A 108 -7.51 -4.27 -7.83
N LEU A 109 -6.34 -3.66 -7.74
CA LEU A 109 -5.63 -3.39 -6.50
C LEU A 109 -5.33 -1.90 -6.35
N LYS A 110 -5.38 -1.42 -5.11
CA LYS A 110 -4.87 -0.13 -4.68
C LYS A 110 -3.79 -0.36 -3.64
N VAL A 111 -2.69 0.36 -3.76
CA VAL A 111 -1.51 0.23 -2.91
C VAL A 111 -1.25 1.56 -2.21
N GLY A 112 -1.25 1.54 -0.87
CA GLY A 112 -0.85 2.66 -0.03
C GLY A 112 0.57 2.47 0.51
N LEU A 113 1.38 3.51 0.43
CA LEU A 113 2.75 3.58 0.94
C LEU A 113 2.82 4.68 1.99
N VAL A 114 3.37 4.39 3.17
CA VAL A 114 3.58 5.40 4.22
C VAL A 114 4.91 5.18 4.90
N THR A 115 5.65 6.27 5.13
CA THR A 115 6.90 6.24 5.89
C THR A 115 7.08 7.46 6.77
N ASP A 116 7.77 7.27 7.88
CA ASP A 116 8.31 8.33 8.73
C ASP A 116 9.83 8.53 8.56
N SER A 117 10.41 7.95 7.51
CA SER A 117 11.85 7.92 7.16
C SER A 117 12.69 6.87 7.88
N GLU A 118 12.21 6.28 8.98
CA GLU A 118 12.86 5.17 9.66
C GLU A 118 12.20 3.83 9.31
N TRP A 119 10.89 3.83 9.15
CA TRP A 119 10.10 2.66 8.80
C TRP A 119 9.20 2.94 7.60
N LEU A 120 8.87 1.88 6.87
CA LEU A 120 8.00 1.92 5.70
C LEU A 120 6.92 0.85 5.83
N ALA A 121 5.68 1.25 5.63
CA ALA A 121 4.54 0.35 5.48
C ALA A 121 4.02 0.38 4.03
N VAL A 122 3.77 -0.80 3.48
CA VAL A 122 3.13 -1.03 2.18
C VAL A 122 1.86 -1.83 2.42
N ALA A 123 0.70 -1.23 2.12
CA ALA A 123 -0.58 -1.92 2.20
C ALA A 123 -1.16 -2.07 0.80
N ILE A 124 -1.69 -3.24 0.49
CA ILE A 124 -2.42 -3.52 -0.75
C ILE A 124 -3.84 -3.90 -0.36
N TYR A 125 -4.83 -3.26 -0.96
CA TYR A 125 -6.23 -3.64 -0.84
C TYR A 125 -6.85 -3.74 -2.22
N GLY A 126 -7.78 -4.67 -2.41
CA GLY A 126 -8.50 -4.74 -3.67
C GLY A 126 -9.35 -5.97 -3.79
N ARG A 127 -9.69 -6.29 -5.04
CA ARG A 127 -10.59 -7.38 -5.40
C ARG A 127 -9.89 -8.37 -6.31
N SER A 128 -10.12 -9.65 -6.07
CA SER A 128 -9.70 -10.75 -6.94
C SER A 128 -10.93 -11.44 -7.51
N SER A 129 -10.93 -11.79 -8.80
CA SER A 129 -12.05 -12.45 -9.46
C SER A 129 -11.56 -13.44 -10.52
N LEU A 130 -12.08 -14.67 -10.47
CA LEU A 130 -11.97 -15.65 -11.58
C LEU A 130 -13.16 -15.56 -12.54
N HIS A 131 -14.28 -15.10 -12.01
CA HIS A 131 -15.54 -14.92 -12.70
C HIS A 131 -16.27 -13.78 -11.97
N PRO A 132 -17.06 -12.94 -12.64
CA PRO A 132 -17.74 -11.80 -12.00
C PRO A 132 -18.58 -12.15 -10.76
N LEU A 133 -19.03 -13.40 -10.63
CA LEU A 133 -19.80 -13.90 -9.48
C LEU A 133 -18.94 -14.45 -8.33
N LEU A 134 -17.62 -14.58 -8.52
CA LEU A 134 -16.66 -15.15 -7.58
C LEU A 134 -15.58 -14.12 -7.22
N GLU A 135 -16.03 -12.93 -6.85
CA GLU A 135 -15.17 -11.84 -6.42
C GLU A 135 -14.97 -11.85 -4.90
N HIS A 136 -13.73 -11.65 -4.45
CA HIS A 136 -13.40 -11.53 -3.04
C HIS A 136 -12.46 -10.36 -2.79
N ALA A 137 -12.66 -9.70 -1.64
CA ALA A 137 -11.72 -8.71 -1.14
C ALA A 137 -10.43 -9.38 -0.68
N ARG A 138 -9.32 -8.69 -0.91
CA ARG A 138 -7.97 -9.06 -0.51
C ARG A 138 -7.32 -7.89 0.19
N VAL A 139 -6.54 -8.19 1.22
CA VAL A 139 -5.71 -7.19 1.90
C VAL A 139 -4.36 -7.83 2.20
N GLY A 140 -3.31 -7.05 2.04
CA GLY A 140 -1.95 -7.42 2.37
C GLY A 140 -1.22 -6.23 2.97
N LEU A 141 -0.30 -6.50 3.89
CA LEU A 141 0.51 -5.52 4.56
C LEU A 141 1.93 -6.05 4.68
N GLY A 142 2.92 -5.20 4.43
CA GLY A 142 4.32 -5.47 4.73
C GLY A 142 4.96 -4.24 5.35
N VAL A 143 5.86 -4.46 6.30
CA VAL A 143 6.48 -3.38 7.09
C VAL A 143 7.96 -3.67 7.21
N MET A 144 8.79 -2.69 6.86
CA MET A 144 10.24 -2.83 6.89
C MET A 144 10.91 -1.60 7.47
N HIS A 145 12.03 -1.81 8.15
CA HIS A 145 12.94 -0.74 8.53
C HIS A 145 13.70 -0.25 7.28
N LEU A 146 13.90 1.07 7.21
CA LEU A 146 14.55 1.74 6.08
C LEU A 146 16.05 1.97 6.33
#